data_AF-A0A928DLP8-F1
#
_entry.id   AF-A0A928DLP8-F1
#
_cell.length_a   1.000
_cell.length_b   1.000
_cell.length_c   1.000
_cell.angle_alpha   90.00
_cell.angle_beta   90.00
_cell.angle_gamma   90.00
#
_symmetry.space_group_name_H-M   'P 1'
#
loop_
_entity.id
_entity.type
_entity.pdbx_description
1 polymer ?
#
loop_
_entity_poly.entity_id
_entity_poly.type
_entity_poly.pdbx_seq_one_letter_code
_entity_poly.pdbx_strand_id
1 'polypeptide(L)'
;MWICRTALVALCTAGLTAAQEPVSPTPVEVLPSLLDVLPLPEGDSQGDTLLITAARAAGSMPSAARAQLLDPFLLQLLKLGYDPLHENKAGCNAVFYLSGVPDFYQQLHAAGLIPRELALRIPHEEGALLRYMRLRNNQALLSKSAGSHQYLMRRYCTPAMERAQRLMQNYLGATSLSRIPEGAFGDCLTFMHLSSPQGAEGFINSLTLWEHGEHFLEEIPAHLLDTLHSMDWKVNPDLLRKALHKLGTLLPVSKDDLIECAASAPMSKILEMLTQHEGMGAMPELQQYAAAFDPEIVHTALALQMKLKGLPRPWEADFAKLQSPELQEIRDALRADAAIRYGHMDSLNGAHLTAAASLFRKHNMPRHADMMEGIVENGRIVLRPELRPAFRTRYEELQEEAPHVALLRYLMEHEELLKPGEAQP
;
A
#
# COMPACT_ATOMS: atom_id res chain seq x y z
N MET A 1 25.61 36.23 -14.88
CA MET A 1 24.54 35.81 -13.92
C MET A 1 23.18 35.52 -14.56
N TRP A 2 22.59 36.41 -15.39
CA TRP A 2 21.35 36.08 -16.14
C TRP A 2 21.54 34.83 -17.00
N ILE A 3 22.67 34.75 -17.70
CA ILE A 3 23.11 33.57 -18.48
C ILE A 3 23.21 32.29 -17.63
N CYS A 4 23.70 32.36 -16.38
CA CYS A 4 23.81 31.20 -15.49
C CYS A 4 22.42 30.70 -15.04
N ARG A 5 21.49 31.62 -14.74
CA ARG A 5 20.10 31.26 -14.42
C ARG A 5 19.40 30.65 -15.62
N THR A 6 19.57 31.23 -16.81
CA THR A 6 18.97 30.70 -18.05
C THR A 6 19.57 29.34 -18.43
N ALA A 7 20.88 29.16 -18.26
CA ALA A 7 21.56 27.87 -18.47
C ALA A 7 21.13 26.82 -17.45
N LEU A 8 21.03 27.16 -16.16
CA LEU A 8 20.57 26.25 -15.11
C LEU A 8 19.09 25.86 -15.31
N VAL A 9 18.23 26.81 -15.73
CA VAL A 9 16.84 26.53 -16.09
C VAL A 9 16.78 25.63 -17.32
N ALA A 10 17.56 25.91 -18.37
CA ALA A 10 17.64 25.08 -19.57
C ALA A 10 18.13 23.65 -19.28
N LEU A 11 19.10 23.49 -18.36
CA LEU A 11 19.63 22.21 -17.89
C LEU A 11 18.63 21.44 -17.03
N CYS A 12 17.87 22.13 -16.17
CA CYS A 12 16.80 21.50 -15.41
C CYS A 12 15.69 20.98 -16.34
N THR A 13 15.33 21.76 -17.37
CA THR A 13 14.37 21.30 -18.41
C THR A 13 14.93 20.15 -19.26
N ALA A 14 16.21 20.19 -19.65
CA ALA A 14 16.84 19.15 -20.46
C ALA A 14 17.04 17.83 -19.69
N GLY A 15 17.38 17.91 -18.39
CA GLY A 15 17.51 16.75 -17.51
C GLY A 15 16.17 16.09 -17.17
N LEU A 16 15.07 16.85 -17.16
CA LEU A 16 13.71 16.32 -17.04
C LEU A 16 13.26 15.58 -18.32
N THR A 17 13.66 16.05 -19.50
CA THR A 17 13.33 15.41 -20.78
C THR A 17 14.20 14.20 -21.11
N ALA A 18 15.48 14.20 -20.71
CA ALA A 18 16.41 13.08 -20.95
C ALA A 18 16.08 11.81 -20.14
N ALA A 19 15.19 11.91 -19.15
CA ALA A 19 14.72 10.77 -18.36
C ALA A 19 13.61 9.95 -19.07
N GLN A 20 13.13 10.38 -20.25
CA GLN A 20 12.01 9.74 -20.94
C GLN A 20 12.38 9.01 -22.25
N GLU A 21 13.54 9.27 -22.88
CA GLU A 21 13.98 8.55 -24.09
C GLU A 21 15.51 8.47 -24.21
N PRO A 22 16.09 7.40 -24.83
CA PRO A 22 17.51 7.31 -25.09
C PRO A 22 17.85 8.04 -26.39
N VAL A 23 18.13 9.33 -26.32
CA VAL A 23 18.64 10.10 -27.46
C VAL A 23 20.13 10.39 -27.28
N SER A 24 20.89 10.22 -28.37
CA SER A 24 22.35 10.40 -28.49
C SER A 24 22.83 11.82 -28.10
N PRO A 25 24.14 12.04 -27.87
CA PRO A 25 24.67 13.06 -26.98
C PRO A 25 24.50 14.47 -27.60
N THR A 26 24.03 15.50 -26.90
CA THR A 26 24.86 16.29 -25.98
C THR A 26 24.01 17.40 -25.35
N PRO A 27 23.80 17.36 -24.03
CA PRO A 27 23.93 18.56 -23.19
C PRO A 27 25.08 18.44 -22.17
N VAL A 28 25.80 17.30 -22.22
CA VAL A 28 26.79 16.86 -21.23
C VAL A 28 28.09 17.69 -21.26
N GLU A 29 28.41 18.34 -22.37
CA GLU A 29 29.68 19.09 -22.50
C GLU A 29 29.60 20.56 -22.07
N VAL A 30 28.41 21.11 -21.79
CA VAL A 30 28.23 22.56 -21.59
C VAL A 30 28.49 23.02 -20.15
N LEU A 31 28.35 22.14 -19.16
CA LEU A 31 28.47 22.49 -17.73
C LEU A 31 29.93 22.70 -17.28
N PRO A 32 30.87 21.78 -17.57
CA PRO A 32 32.28 22.01 -17.26
C PRO A 32 32.84 23.22 -18.04
N SER A 33 32.43 23.39 -19.30
CA SER A 33 32.89 24.47 -20.16
C SER A 33 32.28 25.84 -19.85
N LEU A 34 31.11 25.92 -19.22
CA LEU A 34 30.55 27.18 -18.68
C LEU A 34 31.35 27.73 -17.50
N LEU A 35 32.01 26.86 -16.74
CA LEU A 35 32.86 27.23 -15.59
C LEU A 35 34.24 27.74 -16.03
N ASP A 36 34.76 27.27 -17.16
CA ASP A 36 35.99 27.78 -17.76
C ASP A 36 35.82 29.17 -18.40
N VAL A 37 34.59 29.56 -18.71
CA VAL A 37 34.26 30.80 -19.45
C VAL A 37 33.69 31.92 -18.56
N LEU A 38 33.20 31.60 -17.35
CA LEU A 38 32.57 32.57 -16.46
C LEU A 38 33.43 32.80 -15.22
N PRO A 39 34.01 34.01 -15.02
CA PRO A 39 34.64 34.35 -13.76
C PRO A 39 33.55 34.40 -12.68
N LEU A 40 33.46 33.33 -11.89
CA LEU A 40 32.65 33.31 -10.68
C LEU A 40 33.47 34.02 -9.57
N PRO A 41 33.04 35.19 -9.09
CA PRO A 41 33.77 35.90 -8.05
C PRO A 41 33.72 35.10 -6.74
N GLU A 42 34.86 34.90 -6.09
CA GLU A 42 34.94 34.25 -4.78
C GLU A 42 34.12 35.03 -3.75
N GLY A 43 33.23 34.35 -3.02
CA GLY A 43 32.59 34.88 -1.81
C GLY A 43 31.51 35.96 -1.99
N ASP A 44 30.90 36.13 -3.17
CA ASP A 44 29.72 37.00 -3.33
C ASP A 44 28.39 36.27 -3.03
N SER A 45 27.45 36.97 -2.39
CA SER A 45 26.04 36.60 -2.12
C SER A 45 25.28 36.05 -3.34
N GLN A 46 25.70 36.43 -4.54
CA GLN A 46 25.17 35.91 -5.79
C GLN A 46 25.57 34.45 -6.05
N GLY A 47 26.79 34.07 -5.66
CA GLY A 47 27.29 32.70 -5.73
C GLY A 47 26.62 31.79 -4.71
N ASP A 48 26.33 32.30 -3.51
CA ASP A 48 25.52 31.59 -2.52
C ASP A 48 24.11 31.29 -3.05
N THR A 49 23.48 32.26 -3.72
CA THR A 49 22.17 32.07 -4.36
C THR A 49 22.22 31.02 -5.47
N LEU A 50 23.30 31.00 -6.25
CA LEU A 50 23.52 30.01 -7.30
C LEU A 50 23.70 28.60 -6.71
N LEU A 51 24.48 28.49 -5.64
CA LEU A 51 24.67 27.25 -4.87
C LEU A 51 23.34 26.72 -4.35
N ILE A 52 22.50 27.57 -3.74
CA ILE A 52 21.16 27.19 -3.27
C ILE A 52 20.27 26.71 -4.41
N THR A 53 20.32 27.39 -5.57
CA THR A 53 19.49 27.04 -6.74
C THR A 53 19.91 25.71 -7.34
N ALA A 54 21.21 25.47 -7.49
CA ALA A 54 21.76 24.20 -7.96
C ALA A 54 21.47 23.05 -6.98
N ALA A 55 21.59 23.32 -5.67
CA ALA A 55 21.30 22.34 -4.63
C ALA A 55 19.81 21.94 -4.64
N ARG A 56 18.91 22.92 -4.84
CA ARG A 56 17.47 22.69 -5.02
C ARG A 56 17.19 21.80 -6.22
N ALA A 57 17.81 22.09 -7.36
CA ALA A 57 17.64 21.30 -8.58
C ALA A 57 18.14 19.84 -8.40
N ALA A 58 19.25 19.67 -7.69
CA ALA A 58 19.81 18.36 -7.39
C ALA A 58 18.87 17.49 -6.55
N GLY A 59 18.14 18.10 -5.60
CA GLY A 59 17.14 17.40 -4.79
C GLY A 59 15.85 16.98 -5.54
N SER A 60 15.68 17.40 -6.79
CA SER A 60 14.52 17.04 -7.65
C SER A 60 14.90 16.21 -8.87
N MET A 61 16.17 15.82 -9.01
CA MET A 61 16.70 15.14 -10.19
C MET A 61 16.99 13.65 -9.91
N PRO A 62 16.77 12.73 -10.86
CA PRO A 62 17.18 11.33 -10.71
C PRO A 62 18.67 11.17 -10.41
N SER A 63 19.05 10.17 -9.60
CA SER A 63 20.41 10.03 -9.06
C SER A 63 21.49 9.97 -10.14
N ALA A 64 21.26 9.27 -11.26
CA ALA A 64 22.21 9.15 -12.36
C ALA A 64 22.45 10.49 -13.09
N ALA A 65 21.37 11.21 -13.42
CA ALA A 65 21.45 12.51 -14.07
C ALA A 65 22.09 13.57 -13.15
N ARG A 66 21.74 13.54 -11.86
CA ARG A 66 22.32 14.42 -10.83
C ARG A 66 23.83 14.21 -10.69
N ALA A 67 24.27 12.95 -10.58
CA ALA A 67 25.68 12.60 -10.45
C ALA A 67 26.53 13.04 -11.65
N GLN A 68 25.95 13.01 -12.85
CA GLN A 68 26.65 13.41 -14.07
C GLN A 68 26.69 14.93 -14.26
N LEU A 69 25.62 15.66 -13.90
CA LEU A 69 25.44 17.06 -14.27
C LEU A 69 25.64 18.04 -13.09
N LEU A 70 25.07 17.74 -11.93
CA LEU A 70 24.97 18.68 -10.81
C LEU A 70 25.99 18.43 -9.71
N ASP A 71 26.35 17.18 -9.41
CA ASP A 71 27.30 16.85 -8.35
C ASP A 71 28.70 17.49 -8.58
N PRO A 72 29.28 17.49 -9.80
CA PRO A 72 30.55 18.17 -10.07
C PRO A 72 30.46 19.69 -9.92
N PHE A 73 29.35 20.28 -10.37
CA PHE A 73 29.10 21.71 -10.29
C PHE A 73 28.96 22.18 -8.85
N LEU A 74 28.19 21.45 -8.04
CA LEU A 74 28.01 21.72 -6.62
C LEU A 74 29.32 21.59 -5.83
N LEU A 75 30.13 20.56 -6.13
CA LEU A 75 31.47 20.40 -5.58
C LEU A 75 32.36 21.61 -5.87
N GLN A 76 32.32 22.12 -7.10
CA GLN A 76 33.13 23.27 -7.49
C GLN A 76 32.68 24.55 -6.78
N LEU A 77 31.38 24.82 -6.71
CA LEU A 77 30.85 25.97 -5.96
C LEU A 77 31.26 25.94 -4.48
N LEU A 78 31.21 24.77 -3.84
CA LEU A 78 31.65 24.64 -2.45
C LEU A 78 33.16 24.82 -2.29
N LYS A 79 33.97 24.33 -3.24
CA LYS A 79 35.43 24.54 -3.26
C LYS A 79 35.83 26.00 -3.48
N LEU A 80 35.01 26.76 -4.19
CA LEU A 80 35.17 28.22 -4.37
C LEU A 80 34.80 29.03 -3.12
N GLY A 81 34.41 28.36 -2.02
CA GLY A 81 34.16 29.00 -0.74
C GLY A 81 32.79 29.66 -0.59
N TYR A 82 31.83 29.37 -1.49
CA TYR A 82 30.45 29.81 -1.31
C TYR A 82 29.84 29.18 -0.07
N ASP A 83 29.11 29.98 0.71
CA ASP A 83 28.60 29.57 2.02
C ASP A 83 27.38 28.66 1.84
N PRO A 84 27.49 27.34 2.15
CA PRO A 84 26.35 26.44 2.03
C PRO A 84 25.25 26.73 3.05
N LEU A 85 25.52 27.57 4.05
CA LEU A 85 24.60 27.98 5.12
C LEU A 85 23.86 29.27 4.81
N HIS A 86 24.25 30.00 3.76
CA HIS A 86 23.55 31.21 3.33
C HIS A 86 22.06 30.94 3.14
N GLU A 87 21.22 31.72 3.81
CA GLU A 87 19.77 31.57 3.74
C GLU A 87 19.19 32.44 2.61
N ASN A 88 18.35 31.85 1.77
CA ASN A 88 17.52 32.62 0.84
C ASN A 88 16.38 33.31 1.58
N LYS A 89 15.58 34.13 0.86
CA LYS A 89 14.41 34.82 1.42
C LYS A 89 13.35 33.90 2.05
N ALA A 90 13.36 32.62 1.73
CA ALA A 90 12.48 31.59 2.30
C ALA A 90 13.10 30.85 3.50
N GLY A 91 14.27 31.29 3.98
CA GLY A 91 15.00 30.65 5.09
C GLY A 91 15.61 29.29 4.74
N CYS A 92 15.77 28.98 3.45
CA CYS A 92 16.39 27.73 2.98
C CYS A 92 17.83 27.99 2.55
N ASN A 93 18.72 27.03 2.78
CA ASN A 93 20.14 27.10 2.40
C ASN A 93 20.56 25.90 1.52
N ALA A 94 21.82 25.81 1.09
CA ALA A 94 22.25 24.73 0.21
C ALA A 94 22.33 23.38 0.93
N VAL A 95 22.82 23.37 2.18
CA VAL A 95 22.86 22.17 3.04
C VAL A 95 21.47 21.52 3.12
N PHE A 96 20.43 22.33 3.23
CA PHE A 96 19.05 21.90 3.28
C PHE A 96 18.66 21.05 2.07
N TYR A 97 18.90 21.52 0.85
CA TYR A 97 18.51 20.78 -0.35
C TYR A 97 19.40 19.57 -0.60
N LEU A 98 20.71 19.68 -0.33
CA LEU A 98 21.67 18.58 -0.48
C LEU A 98 21.41 17.44 0.50
N SER A 99 20.81 17.72 1.66
CA SER A 99 20.43 16.69 2.63
C SER A 99 19.38 15.70 2.09
N GLY A 100 18.58 16.08 1.09
CA GLY A 100 17.68 15.19 0.36
C GLY A 100 18.39 14.21 -0.59
N VAL A 101 19.72 14.29 -0.66
CA VAL A 101 20.60 13.46 -1.50
C VAL A 101 21.65 12.78 -0.60
N PRO A 102 21.29 11.67 0.08
CA PRO A 102 22.07 11.14 1.20
C PRO A 102 23.52 10.79 0.86
N ASP A 103 23.73 10.13 -0.28
CA ASP A 103 25.05 9.66 -0.69
C ASP A 103 25.99 10.83 -0.99
N PHE A 104 25.50 11.83 -1.71
CA PHE A 104 26.28 13.02 -2.05
C PHE A 104 26.51 13.90 -0.82
N TYR A 105 25.51 14.05 0.05
CA TYR A 105 25.66 14.77 1.32
C TYR A 105 26.78 14.16 2.19
N GLN A 106 26.82 12.82 2.30
CA GLN A 106 27.88 12.14 3.05
C GLN A 106 29.26 12.37 2.46
N GLN A 107 29.39 12.38 1.12
CA GLN A 107 30.65 12.68 0.44
C GLN A 107 31.12 14.11 0.73
N LEU A 108 30.22 15.10 0.61
CA LEU A 108 30.53 16.50 0.90
C LEU A 108 30.92 16.73 2.36
N HIS A 109 30.23 16.06 3.28
CA HIS A 109 30.56 16.10 4.70
C HIS A 109 31.93 15.46 4.99
N ALA A 110 32.21 14.29 4.41
CA ALA A 110 33.51 13.63 4.55
C ALA A 110 34.66 14.49 4.00
N ALA A 111 34.38 15.27 2.96
CA ALA A 111 35.30 16.26 2.40
C ALA A 111 35.40 17.56 3.21
N GLY A 112 34.63 17.72 4.30
CA GLY A 112 34.62 18.94 5.13
C GLY A 112 34.01 20.16 4.44
N LEU A 113 33.31 19.98 3.31
CA LEU A 113 32.75 21.06 2.50
C LEU A 113 31.38 21.54 3.02
N ILE A 114 30.72 20.72 3.83
CA ILE A 114 29.48 21.08 4.53
C ILE A 114 29.58 20.64 5.99
N PRO A 115 29.01 21.41 6.92
CA PRO A 115 29.03 21.06 8.34
C PRO A 115 28.17 19.84 8.64
N ARG A 116 28.65 18.98 9.57
CA ARG A 116 27.95 17.77 10.04
C ARG A 116 26.57 18.06 10.61
N GLU A 117 26.48 19.19 11.30
CA GLU A 117 25.40 19.57 12.17
C GLU A 117 25.25 21.08 12.08
N LEU A 118 24.30 21.56 11.29
CA LEU A 118 23.82 22.92 11.49
C LEU A 118 22.32 22.98 11.30
N ALA A 119 21.74 23.73 12.23
CA ALA A 119 20.32 23.92 12.47
C ALA A 119 19.57 24.27 11.18
N LEU A 120 19.11 23.26 10.45
CA LEU A 120 18.07 23.46 9.46
C LEU A 120 16.85 23.94 10.24
N ARG A 121 16.62 25.26 10.21
CA ARG A 121 15.34 25.85 10.59
C ARG A 121 14.26 25.09 9.86
N ILE A 122 13.15 24.83 10.55
CA ILE A 122 12.05 24.08 9.96
C ILE A 122 11.54 24.88 8.76
N PRO A 123 11.60 24.32 7.54
CA PRO A 123 11.25 25.06 6.34
C PRO A 123 9.80 25.50 6.32
N HIS A 124 9.54 26.60 5.61
CA HIS A 124 8.19 27.10 5.37
C HIS A 124 7.58 26.59 4.06
N GLU A 125 8.40 26.38 3.02
CA GLU A 125 7.95 25.84 1.73
C GLU A 125 7.62 24.34 1.86
N GLU A 126 6.50 23.89 1.29
CA GLU A 126 6.00 22.51 1.42
C GLU A 126 6.96 21.46 0.88
N GLY A 127 7.45 21.66 -0.35
CA GLY A 127 8.42 20.74 -0.96
C GLY A 127 9.76 20.71 -0.23
N ALA A 128 10.12 21.82 0.43
CA ALA A 128 11.25 21.84 1.35
C ALA A 128 10.92 21.00 2.58
N LEU A 129 9.83 21.29 3.29
CA LEU A 129 9.43 20.57 4.48
C LEU A 129 9.35 19.05 4.26
N LEU A 130 8.89 18.58 3.10
CA LEU A 130 8.93 17.15 2.75
C LEU A 130 10.36 16.57 2.72
N ARG A 131 11.31 17.25 2.07
CA ARG A 131 12.73 16.84 2.07
C ARG A 131 13.33 16.87 3.46
N TYR A 132 12.96 17.85 4.27
CA TYR A 132 13.36 17.90 5.68
C TYR A 132 12.91 16.65 6.43
N MET A 133 11.64 16.26 6.29
CA MET A 133 11.09 15.07 6.94
C MET A 133 11.80 13.79 6.49
N ARG A 134 12.02 13.62 5.18
CA ARG A 134 12.80 12.49 4.62
C ARG A 134 14.19 12.38 5.26
N LEU A 135 14.92 13.50 5.33
CA LEU A 135 16.22 13.54 5.99
C LEU A 135 16.14 13.06 7.44
N ARG A 136 15.19 13.58 8.21
CA ARG A 136 15.07 13.25 9.63
C ARG A 136 14.65 11.80 9.86
N ASN A 137 13.78 11.26 9.01
CA ASN A 137 13.43 9.84 9.01
C ASN A 137 14.68 8.98 8.79
N ASN A 138 15.48 9.29 7.77
CA ASN A 138 16.72 8.56 7.48
C ASN A 138 17.75 8.69 8.61
N GLN A 139 17.89 9.87 9.20
CA GLN A 139 18.78 10.07 10.35
C GLN A 139 18.32 9.28 11.57
N ALA A 140 17.02 9.17 11.81
CA ALA A 140 16.49 8.38 12.90
C ALA A 140 16.76 6.88 12.71
N LEU A 141 16.58 6.36 11.49
CA LEU A 141 16.91 4.97 11.13
C LEU A 141 18.39 4.64 11.33
N LEU A 142 19.29 5.60 11.05
CA LEU A 142 20.73 5.42 11.19
C LEU A 142 21.26 5.72 12.59
N SER A 143 20.43 6.27 13.48
CA SER A 143 20.84 6.66 14.83
C SER A 143 20.99 5.44 15.74
N LYS A 144 22.25 5.03 15.98
CA LYS A 144 22.57 3.87 16.83
C LYS A 144 22.47 4.13 18.33
N SER A 145 22.45 5.39 18.77
CA SER A 145 22.43 5.74 20.20
C SER A 145 21.10 6.35 20.63
N ALA A 146 20.63 6.00 21.83
CA ALA A 146 19.39 6.54 22.39
C ALA A 146 19.46 8.07 22.61
N GLY A 147 20.64 8.57 23.02
CA GLY A 147 20.86 10.00 23.24
C GLY A 147 20.82 10.83 21.95
N SER A 148 21.44 10.35 20.86
CA SER A 148 21.37 11.02 19.55
C SER A 148 19.96 11.01 18.98
N HIS A 149 19.22 9.92 19.19
CA HIS A 149 17.83 9.80 18.76
C HIS A 149 16.93 10.79 19.53
N GLN A 150 17.04 10.85 20.86
CA GLN A 150 16.28 11.81 21.68
C GLN A 150 16.62 13.26 21.34
N TYR A 151 17.89 13.55 21.09
CA TYR A 151 18.32 14.87 20.66
C TYR A 151 17.71 15.24 19.30
N LEU A 152 17.74 14.31 18.33
CA LEU A 152 17.11 14.48 17.02
C LEU A 152 15.61 14.82 17.17
N MET A 153 14.90 14.06 17.99
CA MET A 153 13.46 14.26 18.21
C MET A 153 13.18 15.64 18.81
N ARG A 154 13.79 15.94 19.96
CA ARG A 154 13.54 17.17 20.71
C ARG A 154 13.90 18.43 19.92
N ARG A 155 15.00 18.38 19.17
CA ARG A 155 15.54 19.56 18.48
C ARG A 155 14.92 19.78 17.10
N TYR A 156 14.61 18.71 16.38
CA TYR A 156 14.29 18.79 14.95
C TYR A 156 12.92 18.26 14.58
N CYS A 157 12.44 17.18 15.21
CA CYS A 157 11.22 16.51 14.78
C CYS A 157 9.99 17.07 15.51
N THR A 158 10.01 17.09 16.85
CA THR A 158 8.90 17.60 17.67
C THR A 158 8.47 19.02 17.30
N PRO A 159 9.38 20.00 17.08
CA PRO A 159 8.96 21.36 16.73
C PRO A 159 8.39 21.49 15.31
N ALA A 160 8.61 20.49 14.43
CA ALA A 160 8.10 20.47 13.06
C ALA A 160 6.76 19.73 12.92
N MET A 161 6.31 19.04 13.98
CA MET A 161 5.13 18.17 13.97
C MET A 161 3.88 18.89 13.48
N GLU A 162 3.61 20.09 13.99
CA GLU A 162 2.42 20.86 13.61
C GLU A 162 2.41 21.21 12.11
N ARG A 163 3.59 21.52 11.54
CA ARG A 163 3.70 21.81 10.11
C ARG A 163 3.58 20.54 9.27
N ALA A 164 4.10 19.41 9.74
CA ALA A 164 3.92 18.12 9.08
C ALA A 164 2.44 17.72 9.02
N GLN A 165 1.70 17.92 10.12
CA GLN A 165 0.24 17.71 10.16
C GLN A 165 -0.50 18.62 9.18
N ARG A 166 -0.16 19.91 9.10
CA ARG A 166 -0.77 20.82 8.13
C ARG A 166 -0.46 20.43 6.69
N LEU A 167 0.77 19.99 6.41
CA LEU A 167 1.13 19.50 5.08
C LEU A 167 0.34 18.26 4.70
N MET A 168 0.15 17.33 5.65
CA MET A 168 -0.71 16.16 5.48
C MET A 168 -2.16 16.56 5.17
N GLN A 169 -2.71 17.53 5.90
CA GLN A 169 -4.06 18.07 5.64
C GLN A 169 -4.16 18.73 4.25
N ASN A 170 -3.12 19.46 3.82
CA ASN A 170 -3.09 20.05 2.49
C ASN A 170 -3.08 18.98 1.39
N TYR A 171 -2.37 17.87 1.60
CA TYR A 171 -2.41 16.72 0.67
C TYR A 171 -3.80 16.08 0.64
N LEU A 172 -4.45 15.89 1.78
CA LEU A 172 -5.81 15.36 1.84
C LEU A 172 -6.86 16.29 1.21
N GLY A 173 -6.61 17.59 1.21
CA GLY A 173 -7.44 18.59 0.52
C GLY A 173 -7.03 18.87 -0.93
N ALA A 174 -6.05 18.16 -1.48
CA ALA A 174 -5.65 18.33 -2.87
C ALA A 174 -6.75 17.83 -3.82
N THR A 175 -6.76 18.33 -5.06
CA THR A 175 -7.75 17.94 -6.06
C THR A 175 -7.30 16.79 -6.96
N SER A 176 -6.02 16.40 -6.89
CA SER A 176 -5.43 15.33 -7.71
C SER A 176 -4.10 14.87 -7.10
N LEU A 177 -3.77 13.58 -7.24
CA LEU A 177 -2.48 13.02 -6.84
C LEU A 177 -1.28 13.65 -7.55
N SER A 178 -1.46 14.20 -8.77
CA SER A 178 -0.37 14.85 -9.52
C SER A 178 0.32 16.00 -8.78
N ARG A 179 -0.36 16.57 -7.77
CA ARG A 179 0.18 17.64 -6.92
C ARG A 179 0.90 17.14 -5.68
N ILE A 180 0.78 15.85 -5.37
CA ILE A 180 1.37 15.21 -4.21
C ILE A 180 2.63 14.47 -4.70
N PRO A 181 3.83 14.80 -4.20
CA PRO A 181 5.03 14.07 -4.56
C PRO A 181 4.91 12.58 -4.20
N GLU A 182 5.47 11.71 -5.02
CA GLU A 182 5.48 10.28 -4.78
C GLU A 182 6.09 9.95 -3.40
N GLY A 183 5.43 9.06 -2.66
CA GLY A 183 5.81 8.65 -1.30
C GLY A 183 5.55 9.69 -0.21
N ALA A 184 5.02 10.88 -0.54
CA ALA A 184 4.89 11.96 0.43
C ALA A 184 3.99 11.62 1.62
N PHE A 185 2.91 10.84 1.42
CA PHE A 185 2.09 10.34 2.52
C PHE A 185 2.91 9.48 3.49
N GLY A 186 3.67 8.50 2.98
CA GLY A 186 4.50 7.63 3.80
C GLY A 186 5.58 8.39 4.56
N ASP A 187 6.21 9.37 3.92
CA ASP A 187 7.22 10.23 4.56
C ASP A 187 6.62 11.08 5.69
N CYS A 188 5.47 11.70 5.45
CA CYS A 188 4.73 12.48 6.45
C CYS A 188 4.33 11.59 7.63
N LEU A 189 3.73 10.43 7.36
CA LEU A 189 3.28 9.50 8.39
C LEU A 189 4.43 8.97 9.23
N THR A 190 5.51 8.52 8.58
CA THR A 190 6.72 8.05 9.27
C THR A 190 7.30 9.15 10.16
N PHE A 191 7.38 10.38 9.65
CA PHE A 191 7.91 11.51 10.40
C PHE A 191 7.03 11.90 11.59
N MET A 192 5.72 11.90 11.39
CA MET A 192 4.75 12.16 12.44
C MET A 192 4.83 11.09 13.53
N HIS A 193 4.88 9.81 13.15
CA HIS A 193 5.00 8.69 14.08
C HIS A 193 6.31 8.75 14.88
N LEU A 194 7.41 9.04 14.19
CA LEU A 194 8.73 9.23 14.79
C LEU A 194 8.74 10.35 15.83
N SER A 195 8.07 11.47 15.52
CA SER A 195 8.01 12.65 16.40
C SER A 195 7.09 12.44 17.61
N SER A 196 5.94 11.82 17.39
CA SER A 196 4.93 11.54 18.40
C SER A 196 4.02 10.40 17.93
N PRO A 197 4.25 9.15 18.38
CA PRO A 197 3.45 8.00 17.97
C PRO A 197 1.96 8.20 18.28
N GLN A 198 1.65 8.57 19.52
CA GLN A 198 0.28 8.82 19.98
C GLN A 198 -0.37 9.99 19.25
N GLY A 199 0.38 11.06 18.96
CA GLY A 199 -0.14 12.21 18.23
C GLY A 199 -0.44 11.88 16.75
N ALA A 200 0.39 11.05 16.13
CA ALA A 200 0.19 10.59 14.75
C ALA A 200 -1.00 9.63 14.64
N GLU A 201 -1.09 8.65 15.56
CA GLU A 201 -2.24 7.74 15.65
C GLU A 201 -3.53 8.52 15.94
N GLY A 202 -3.50 9.47 16.88
CA GLY A 202 -4.65 10.34 17.18
C GLY A 202 -5.09 11.17 15.98
N PHE A 203 -4.14 11.72 15.20
CA PHE A 203 -4.44 12.42 13.96
C PHE A 203 -5.14 11.52 12.95
N ILE A 204 -4.58 10.34 12.64
CA ILE A 204 -5.21 9.40 11.68
C ILE A 204 -6.59 8.97 12.14
N ASN A 205 -6.76 8.63 13.42
CA ASN A 205 -8.06 8.21 13.96
C ASN A 205 -9.08 9.36 14.04
N SER A 206 -8.64 10.62 13.97
CA SER A 206 -9.52 11.80 13.96
C SER A 206 -10.05 12.16 12.56
N LEU A 207 -9.56 11.51 11.50
CA LEU A 207 -9.99 11.81 10.13
C LEU A 207 -11.45 11.44 9.91
N THR A 208 -12.21 12.33 9.27
CA THR A 208 -13.64 12.11 8.95
C THR A 208 -13.86 11.04 7.89
N LEU A 209 -12.79 10.63 7.19
CA LEU A 209 -12.79 9.56 6.19
C LEU A 209 -13.34 8.23 6.74
N TRP A 210 -13.19 7.98 8.05
CA TRP A 210 -13.69 6.75 8.65
C TRP A 210 -15.21 6.74 8.86
N GLU A 211 -15.81 7.91 9.02
CA GLU A 211 -17.26 8.07 9.14
C GLU A 211 -17.93 8.07 7.76
N HIS A 212 -17.22 8.59 6.77
CA HIS A 212 -17.63 8.69 5.37
C HIS A 212 -16.74 7.79 4.49
N GLY A 213 -16.83 6.47 4.72
CA GLY A 213 -15.99 5.47 4.05
C GLY A 213 -16.07 5.50 2.52
N GLU A 214 -17.13 6.07 1.94
CA GLU A 214 -17.26 6.29 0.49
C GLU A 214 -16.13 7.15 -0.10
N HIS A 215 -15.46 7.99 0.70
CA HIS A 215 -14.32 8.77 0.24
C HIS A 215 -13.13 7.90 -0.17
N PHE A 216 -13.02 6.66 0.30
CA PHE A 216 -11.98 5.73 -0.16
C PHE A 216 -12.14 5.27 -1.61
N LEU A 217 -13.23 5.65 -2.28
CA LEU A 217 -13.38 5.52 -3.73
C LEU A 217 -12.69 6.66 -4.50
N GLU A 218 -12.35 7.75 -3.82
CA GLU A 218 -11.66 8.89 -4.40
C GLU A 218 -10.14 8.66 -4.44
N GLU A 219 -9.48 9.28 -5.41
CA GLU A 219 -8.06 9.09 -5.74
C GLU A 219 -7.13 9.27 -4.51
N ILE A 220 -7.32 10.35 -3.76
CA ILE A 220 -6.42 10.74 -2.66
C ILE A 220 -6.65 9.90 -1.39
N PRO A 221 -7.88 9.75 -0.87
CA PRO A 221 -8.13 8.89 0.29
C PRO A 221 -7.80 7.43 0.01
N ALA A 222 -8.03 6.92 -1.21
CA ALA A 222 -7.59 5.58 -1.61
C ALA A 222 -6.06 5.46 -1.47
N HIS A 223 -5.30 6.42 -1.98
CA HIS A 223 -3.84 6.41 -1.86
C HIS A 223 -3.35 6.52 -0.40
N LEU A 224 -4.07 7.25 0.47
CA LEU A 224 -3.81 7.25 1.90
C LEU A 224 -4.03 5.85 2.50
N LEU A 225 -5.16 5.21 2.20
CA LEU A 225 -5.48 3.86 2.69
C LEU A 225 -4.40 2.85 2.29
N ASP A 226 -3.94 2.92 1.05
CA ASP A 226 -2.86 2.09 0.51
C ASP A 226 -1.57 2.29 1.29
N THR A 227 -1.24 3.54 1.56
CA THR A 227 -0.05 3.89 2.35
C THR A 227 -0.17 3.35 3.77
N LEU A 228 -1.31 3.55 4.44
CA LEU A 228 -1.55 3.06 5.79
C LEU A 228 -1.47 1.53 5.87
N HIS A 229 -2.07 0.83 4.92
CA HIS A 229 -2.03 -0.61 4.80
C HIS A 229 -0.59 -1.11 4.59
N SER A 230 0.16 -0.52 3.66
CA SER A 230 1.56 -0.91 3.38
C SER A 230 2.51 -0.71 4.57
N MET A 231 2.17 0.21 5.48
CA MET A 231 2.93 0.52 6.68
C MET A 231 2.49 -0.28 7.91
N ASP A 232 1.53 -1.21 7.77
CA ASP A 232 0.86 -1.91 8.88
C ASP A 232 0.38 -0.92 9.97
N TRP A 233 -0.15 0.23 9.55
CA TRP A 233 -0.47 1.33 10.45
C TRP A 233 -1.64 0.98 11.38
N LYS A 234 -1.50 1.28 12.67
CA LYS A 234 -2.54 1.00 13.67
C LYS A 234 -3.68 2.00 13.59
N VAL A 235 -4.84 1.52 13.12
CA VAL A 235 -6.11 2.26 13.12
C VAL A 235 -7.04 1.64 14.16
N ASN A 236 -7.85 2.47 14.82
CA ASN A 236 -8.88 1.98 15.73
C ASN A 236 -9.83 1.04 14.98
N PRO A 237 -9.98 -0.23 15.41
CA PRO A 237 -10.86 -1.20 14.76
C PRO A 237 -12.31 -0.73 14.60
N ASP A 238 -12.84 0.05 15.54
CA ASP A 238 -14.21 0.57 15.45
C ASP A 238 -14.38 1.54 14.28
N LEU A 239 -13.33 2.30 13.93
CA LEU A 239 -13.32 3.19 12.78
C LEU A 239 -13.23 2.42 11.47
N LEU A 240 -12.41 1.36 11.43
CA LEU A 240 -12.35 0.44 10.30
C LEU A 240 -13.73 -0.20 10.03
N ARG A 241 -14.41 -0.67 11.08
CA ARG A 241 -15.78 -1.21 10.97
C ARG A 241 -16.79 -0.20 10.44
N LYS A 242 -16.73 1.06 10.90
CA LYS A 242 -17.60 2.14 10.39
C LYS A 242 -17.41 2.36 8.89
N ALA A 243 -16.15 2.50 8.45
CA ALA A 243 -15.83 2.69 7.04
C ALA A 243 -16.26 1.48 6.20
N LEU A 244 -16.01 0.27 6.71
CA LEU A 244 -16.38 -0.98 6.08
C LEU A 244 -17.90 -1.13 5.94
N HIS A 245 -18.67 -0.81 6.97
CA HIS A 245 -20.13 -0.83 6.92
C HIS A 245 -20.66 0.14 5.85
N LYS A 246 -20.09 1.34 5.77
CA LYS A 246 -20.48 2.35 4.81
C LYS A 246 -20.20 1.92 3.37
N LEU A 247 -18.99 1.43 3.10
CA LEU A 247 -18.64 0.84 1.80
C LEU A 247 -19.50 -0.39 1.45
N GLY A 248 -19.82 -1.22 2.45
CA GLY A 248 -20.69 -2.38 2.30
C GLY A 248 -22.10 -2.03 1.80
N THR A 249 -22.59 -0.80 2.03
CA THR A 249 -23.88 -0.34 1.48
C THR A 249 -23.85 -0.11 -0.04
N LEU A 250 -22.66 -0.10 -0.66
CA LEU A 250 -22.44 0.08 -2.09
C LEU A 250 -22.23 -1.25 -2.84
N LEU A 251 -22.14 -2.38 -2.11
CA LEU A 251 -22.02 -3.70 -2.71
C LEU A 251 -23.31 -4.11 -3.44
N PRO A 252 -23.21 -4.93 -4.49
CA PRO A 252 -24.37 -5.47 -5.19
C PRO A 252 -25.27 -6.27 -4.24
N VAL A 253 -26.57 -6.04 -4.34
CA VAL A 253 -27.60 -6.72 -3.51
C VAL A 253 -28.08 -8.00 -4.18
N SER A 254 -27.79 -8.19 -5.47
CA SER A 254 -28.14 -9.40 -6.23
C SER A 254 -27.08 -9.75 -7.27
N LYS A 255 -27.09 -11.00 -7.76
CA LYS A 255 -26.21 -11.47 -8.85
C LYS A 255 -26.48 -10.78 -10.18
N ASP A 256 -27.67 -10.19 -10.35
CA ASP A 256 -28.04 -9.47 -11.57
C ASP A 256 -27.53 -8.02 -11.56
N ASP A 257 -27.09 -7.52 -10.40
CA ASP A 257 -26.55 -6.18 -10.18
C ASP A 257 -25.01 -6.11 -10.24
N LEU A 258 -24.36 -7.11 -10.84
CA LEU A 258 -22.90 -7.20 -10.99
C LEU A 258 -22.37 -6.13 -11.97
N ILE A 259 -22.42 -4.87 -11.55
CA ILE A 259 -21.65 -3.76 -12.09
C ILE A 259 -20.29 -3.78 -11.37
N GLU A 260 -19.21 -3.39 -12.06
CA GLU A 260 -17.88 -3.22 -11.45
C GLU A 260 -17.98 -2.38 -10.17
N CYS A 261 -17.93 -3.05 -9.01
CA CYS A 261 -18.10 -2.43 -7.72
C CYS A 261 -16.74 -1.90 -7.24
N ALA A 262 -16.48 -0.61 -7.45
CA ALA A 262 -15.23 0.02 -7.01
C ALA A 262 -14.99 -0.04 -5.48
N ALA A 263 -15.99 -0.44 -4.69
CA ALA A 263 -15.89 -0.57 -3.24
C ALA A 263 -15.14 -1.83 -2.79
N SER A 264 -15.06 -2.88 -3.61
CA SER A 264 -14.39 -4.15 -3.26
C SER A 264 -12.93 -3.95 -2.84
N ALA A 265 -12.18 -3.14 -3.59
CA ALA A 265 -10.76 -2.88 -3.37
C ALA A 265 -10.46 -2.19 -2.02
N PRO A 266 -11.06 -1.03 -1.67
CA PRO A 266 -10.83 -0.42 -0.37
C PRO A 266 -11.38 -1.28 0.78
N MET A 267 -12.50 -1.99 0.59
CA MET A 267 -13.03 -2.91 1.60
C MET A 267 -12.06 -4.06 1.88
N SER A 268 -11.43 -4.64 0.85
CA SER A 268 -10.44 -5.69 1.00
C SER A 268 -9.27 -5.23 1.89
N LYS A 269 -8.72 -4.03 1.65
CA LYS A 269 -7.64 -3.46 2.48
C LYS A 269 -8.07 -3.22 3.92
N ILE A 270 -9.28 -2.70 4.13
CA ILE A 270 -9.83 -2.48 5.47
C ILE A 270 -10.02 -3.81 6.22
N LEU A 271 -10.50 -4.86 5.55
CA LEU A 271 -10.62 -6.20 6.12
C LEU A 271 -9.26 -6.80 6.51
N GLU A 272 -8.25 -6.62 5.66
CA GLU A 272 -6.88 -7.05 5.97
C GLU A 272 -6.31 -6.31 7.18
N MET A 273 -6.45 -4.98 7.24
CA MET A 273 -6.04 -4.17 8.39
C MET A 273 -6.77 -4.59 9.68
N LEU A 274 -8.10 -4.79 9.61
CA LEU A 274 -8.89 -5.25 10.76
C LEU A 274 -8.41 -6.62 11.25
N THR A 275 -8.16 -7.53 10.32
CA THR A 275 -7.64 -8.87 10.62
C THR A 275 -6.24 -8.84 11.23
N GLN A 276 -5.36 -7.95 10.75
CA GLN A 276 -4.04 -7.74 11.34
C GLN A 276 -4.12 -7.21 12.78
N HIS A 277 -5.08 -6.34 13.08
CA HIS A 277 -5.20 -5.70 14.39
C HIS A 277 -5.86 -6.59 15.45
N GLU A 278 -6.92 -7.33 15.09
CA GLU A 278 -7.74 -8.07 16.06
C GLU A 278 -7.69 -9.59 15.91
N GLY A 279 -7.09 -10.09 14.83
CA GLY A 279 -7.05 -11.52 14.55
C GLY A 279 -8.47 -12.10 14.48
N MET A 280 -8.77 -13.05 15.37
CA MET A 280 -10.09 -13.69 15.47
C MET A 280 -11.22 -12.73 15.82
N GLY A 281 -10.94 -11.54 16.38
CA GLY A 281 -11.95 -10.52 16.65
C GLY A 281 -12.64 -9.98 15.39
N ALA A 282 -11.98 -10.06 14.23
CA ALA A 282 -12.50 -9.65 12.92
C ALA A 282 -13.41 -10.70 12.25
N MET A 283 -13.57 -11.89 12.85
CA MET A 283 -14.31 -13.00 12.26
C MET A 283 -15.78 -12.67 11.91
N PRO A 284 -16.55 -11.91 12.73
CA PRO A 284 -17.92 -11.54 12.38
C PRO A 284 -18.02 -10.77 11.06
N GLU A 285 -17.14 -9.78 10.84
CA GLU A 285 -17.07 -9.01 9.60
C GLU A 285 -16.67 -9.91 8.44
N LEU A 286 -15.66 -10.76 8.63
CA LEU A 286 -15.23 -11.70 7.59
C LEU A 286 -16.34 -12.66 7.18
N GLN A 287 -17.15 -13.16 8.12
CA GLN A 287 -18.30 -14.03 7.83
C GLN A 287 -19.40 -13.28 7.07
N GLN A 288 -19.67 -12.04 7.45
CA GLN A 288 -20.64 -11.19 6.78
C GLN A 288 -20.26 -10.97 5.30
N TYR A 289 -19.01 -10.57 5.03
CA TYR A 289 -18.57 -10.24 3.67
C TYR A 289 -18.24 -11.46 2.81
N ALA A 290 -17.97 -12.63 3.41
CA ALA A 290 -17.92 -13.90 2.69
C ALA A 290 -19.28 -14.32 2.10
N ALA A 291 -20.39 -13.77 2.58
CA ALA A 291 -21.73 -14.00 2.06
C ALA A 291 -22.22 -12.89 1.10
N ALA A 292 -21.35 -11.95 0.72
CA ALA A 292 -21.69 -10.90 -0.24
C ALA A 292 -21.85 -11.46 -1.66
N PHE A 293 -22.40 -10.65 -2.58
CA PHE A 293 -22.51 -11.02 -3.99
C PHE A 293 -21.31 -10.58 -4.82
N ASP A 294 -20.46 -9.69 -4.29
CA ASP A 294 -19.27 -9.23 -4.98
C ASP A 294 -18.16 -10.29 -4.93
N PRO A 295 -17.67 -10.76 -6.08
CA PRO A 295 -16.67 -11.82 -6.14
C PRO A 295 -15.36 -11.49 -5.38
N GLU A 296 -14.84 -10.29 -5.57
CA GLU A 296 -13.55 -9.90 -5.04
C GLU A 296 -13.57 -9.83 -3.50
N ILE A 297 -14.62 -9.25 -2.92
CA ILE A 297 -14.73 -9.16 -1.47
C ILE A 297 -14.96 -10.53 -0.82
N VAL A 298 -15.74 -11.41 -1.46
CA VAL A 298 -15.98 -12.78 -0.97
C VAL A 298 -14.66 -13.55 -0.93
N HIS A 299 -13.89 -13.46 -2.01
CA HIS A 299 -12.57 -14.09 -2.11
C HIS A 299 -11.64 -13.62 -0.96
N THR A 300 -11.49 -12.31 -0.79
CA THR A 300 -10.65 -11.72 0.25
C THR A 300 -11.10 -12.15 1.65
N ALA A 301 -12.40 -12.03 1.95
CA ALA A 301 -12.94 -12.36 3.26
C ALA A 301 -12.69 -13.83 3.61
N LEU A 302 -12.95 -14.75 2.69
CA LEU A 302 -12.73 -16.18 2.89
C LEU A 302 -11.24 -16.53 3.05
N ALA A 303 -10.36 -15.92 2.24
CA ALA A 303 -8.91 -16.11 2.37
C ALA A 303 -8.38 -15.66 3.75
N LEU A 304 -8.90 -14.56 4.28
CA LEU A 304 -8.58 -14.07 5.62
C LEU A 304 -9.13 -15.00 6.72
N GLN A 305 -10.35 -15.54 6.58
CA GLN A 305 -10.88 -16.53 7.52
C GLN A 305 -10.00 -17.78 7.60
N MET A 306 -9.50 -18.26 6.46
CA MET A 306 -8.59 -19.41 6.42
C MET A 306 -7.27 -19.11 7.11
N LYS A 307 -6.67 -17.96 6.82
CA LYS A 307 -5.44 -17.49 7.49
C LYS A 307 -5.60 -17.48 9.01
N LEU A 308 -6.72 -16.94 9.52
CA LEU A 308 -7.00 -16.89 10.95
C LEU A 308 -7.22 -18.27 11.58
N LYS A 309 -7.84 -19.19 10.83
CA LYS A 309 -8.07 -20.57 11.27
C LYS A 309 -6.83 -21.48 11.10
N GLY A 310 -5.70 -20.94 10.64
CA GLY A 310 -4.48 -21.71 10.35
C GLY A 310 -4.69 -22.72 9.22
N LEU A 311 -5.67 -22.50 8.36
CA LEU A 311 -5.95 -23.35 7.21
C LEU A 311 -5.08 -22.86 6.04
N PRO A 312 -4.48 -23.77 5.25
CA PRO A 312 -3.68 -23.38 4.10
C PRO A 312 -4.55 -22.60 3.12
N ARG A 313 -4.09 -21.45 2.63
CA ARG A 313 -4.80 -20.72 1.57
C ARG A 313 -4.85 -21.59 0.31
N PRO A 314 -5.86 -21.46 -0.57
CA PRO A 314 -5.96 -22.32 -1.74
C PRO A 314 -4.71 -22.21 -2.62
N TRP A 315 -4.25 -21.03 -3.00
CA TRP A 315 -3.03 -20.93 -3.83
C TRP A 315 -1.70 -21.25 -3.09
N GLU A 316 -1.68 -21.29 -1.75
CA GLU A 316 -0.50 -21.64 -0.93
C GLU A 316 -0.46 -23.10 -0.51
N ALA A 317 -1.61 -23.77 -0.46
CA ALA A 317 -1.62 -25.21 -0.63
C ALA A 317 -0.97 -25.45 -1.99
N ASP A 318 -0.02 -26.37 -2.04
CA ASP A 318 0.52 -26.80 -3.31
C ASP A 318 -0.62 -27.50 -4.07
N PHE A 319 -1.46 -26.76 -4.77
CA PHE A 319 -2.45 -27.30 -5.72
C PHE A 319 -1.73 -27.99 -6.89
N ALA A 320 -0.43 -27.69 -7.07
CA ALA A 320 0.49 -28.43 -7.93
C ALA A 320 1.01 -29.75 -7.31
N LYS A 321 0.99 -29.92 -5.97
CA LYS A 321 1.31 -31.20 -5.28
C LYS A 321 0.07 -32.01 -4.90
N LEU A 322 -1.11 -31.38 -4.80
CA LEU A 322 -2.41 -32.03 -4.91
C LEU A 322 -2.46 -32.61 -6.32
N GLN A 323 -1.97 -33.83 -6.49
CA GLN A 323 -2.05 -34.53 -7.77
C GLN A 323 -3.52 -34.56 -8.22
N SER A 324 -3.73 -34.70 -9.53
CA SER A 324 -5.07 -34.72 -10.15
C SER A 324 -6.17 -35.51 -9.42
N PRO A 325 -5.92 -36.57 -8.61
CA PRO A 325 -6.98 -37.25 -7.86
C PRO A 325 -7.54 -36.47 -6.66
N GLU A 326 -6.73 -35.83 -5.82
CA GLU A 326 -7.22 -35.18 -4.58
C GLU A 326 -8.03 -33.91 -4.87
N LEU A 327 -7.61 -33.17 -5.89
CA LEU A 327 -8.35 -32.01 -6.43
C LEU A 327 -9.66 -32.44 -7.10
N GLN A 328 -9.65 -33.61 -7.76
CA GLN A 328 -10.85 -34.21 -8.34
C GLN A 328 -11.82 -34.68 -7.26
N GLU A 329 -11.32 -35.26 -6.15
CA GLU A 329 -12.13 -35.62 -4.99
C GLU A 329 -12.79 -34.41 -4.32
N ILE A 330 -12.05 -33.30 -4.16
CA ILE A 330 -12.61 -32.02 -3.67
C ILE A 330 -13.69 -31.50 -4.64
N ARG A 331 -13.42 -31.51 -5.94
CA ARG A 331 -14.38 -31.08 -6.97
C ARG A 331 -15.64 -31.94 -6.98
N ASP A 332 -15.48 -33.25 -6.89
CA ASP A 332 -16.61 -34.18 -6.90
C ASP A 332 -17.42 -34.10 -5.61
N ALA A 333 -16.76 -33.85 -4.46
CA ALA A 333 -17.43 -33.57 -3.20
C ALA A 333 -18.28 -32.28 -3.25
N LEU A 334 -17.73 -31.20 -3.82
CA LEU A 334 -18.43 -29.93 -3.97
C LEU A 334 -19.54 -30.00 -5.02
N ARG A 335 -19.37 -30.78 -6.10
CA ARG A 335 -20.45 -31.09 -7.04
C ARG A 335 -21.58 -31.87 -6.38
N ALA A 336 -21.27 -32.80 -5.47
CA ALA A 336 -22.28 -33.53 -4.71
C ALA A 336 -23.09 -32.60 -3.78
N ASP A 337 -22.41 -31.71 -3.07
CA ASP A 337 -23.04 -30.67 -2.25
C ASP A 337 -23.90 -29.70 -3.09
N ALA A 338 -23.39 -29.21 -4.21
CA ALA A 338 -24.15 -28.35 -5.13
C ALA A 338 -25.39 -29.08 -5.69
N ALA A 339 -25.26 -30.35 -6.10
CA ALA A 339 -26.38 -31.12 -6.59
C ALA A 339 -27.48 -31.35 -5.53
N ILE A 340 -27.12 -31.45 -4.24
CA ILE A 340 -28.10 -31.50 -3.15
C ILE A 340 -28.77 -30.13 -2.98
N ARG A 341 -27.98 -29.05 -2.89
CA ARG A 341 -28.49 -27.68 -2.68
C ARG A 341 -29.38 -27.20 -3.82
N TYR A 342 -29.04 -27.50 -5.07
CA TYR A 342 -29.83 -27.07 -6.24
C TYR A 342 -30.89 -28.10 -6.66
N GLY A 343 -31.01 -29.22 -5.93
CA GLY A 343 -32.03 -30.24 -6.21
C GLY A 343 -31.74 -31.12 -7.43
N HIS A 344 -30.51 -31.11 -7.94
CA HIS A 344 -30.01 -31.97 -9.02
C HIS A 344 -29.51 -33.33 -8.50
N MET A 345 -30.16 -33.91 -7.48
CA MET A 345 -29.71 -35.16 -6.85
C MET A 345 -29.75 -36.39 -7.78
N ASP A 346 -30.40 -36.29 -8.95
CA ASP A 346 -30.43 -37.36 -9.95
C ASP A 346 -29.06 -37.68 -10.58
N SER A 347 -28.12 -36.72 -10.53
CA SER A 347 -26.78 -36.92 -11.05
C SER A 347 -25.81 -37.55 -10.02
N LEU A 348 -26.30 -37.87 -8.81
CA LEU A 348 -25.48 -38.41 -7.73
C LEU A 348 -25.59 -39.92 -7.64
N ASN A 349 -24.46 -40.56 -7.38
CA ASN A 349 -24.40 -41.97 -7.02
C ASN A 349 -23.87 -42.12 -5.59
N GLY A 350 -23.97 -43.33 -5.01
CA GLY A 350 -23.51 -43.58 -3.65
C GLY A 350 -22.03 -43.27 -3.44
N ALA A 351 -21.18 -43.46 -4.47
CA ALA A 351 -19.76 -43.17 -4.37
C ALA A 351 -19.48 -41.65 -4.25
N HIS A 352 -20.20 -40.81 -5.01
CA HIS A 352 -20.09 -39.35 -4.92
C HIS A 352 -20.46 -38.86 -3.50
N LEU A 353 -21.52 -39.41 -2.91
CA LEU A 353 -21.99 -39.02 -1.58
C LEU A 353 -21.04 -39.48 -0.46
N THR A 354 -20.51 -40.70 -0.53
CA THR A 354 -19.55 -41.20 0.47
C THR A 354 -18.22 -40.44 0.41
N ALA A 355 -17.73 -40.14 -0.80
CA ALA A 355 -16.53 -39.33 -0.97
C ALA A 355 -16.73 -37.90 -0.43
N ALA A 356 -17.87 -37.30 -0.76
CA ALA A 356 -18.23 -35.98 -0.24
C ALA A 356 -18.31 -35.97 1.29
N ALA A 357 -19.00 -36.94 1.90
CA ALA A 357 -19.13 -37.02 3.35
C ALA A 357 -17.79 -37.15 4.08
N SER A 358 -16.89 -38.01 3.57
CA SER A 358 -15.53 -38.15 4.11
C SER A 358 -14.79 -36.80 4.11
N LEU A 359 -14.92 -36.05 3.01
CA LEU A 359 -14.29 -34.75 2.86
C LEU A 359 -14.90 -33.69 3.80
N PHE A 360 -16.23 -33.62 3.88
CA PHE A 360 -16.92 -32.73 4.80
C PHE A 360 -16.56 -33.00 6.26
N ARG A 361 -16.42 -34.28 6.65
CA ARG A 361 -15.97 -34.66 7.99
C ARG A 361 -14.53 -34.23 8.26
N LYS A 362 -13.62 -34.40 7.28
CA LYS A 362 -12.23 -33.91 7.34
C LYS A 362 -12.15 -32.39 7.50
N HIS A 363 -13.10 -31.66 6.94
CA HIS A 363 -13.17 -30.19 6.99
C HIS A 363 -14.13 -29.64 8.06
N ASN A 364 -14.41 -30.40 9.14
CA ASN A 364 -15.23 -29.97 10.27
C ASN A 364 -16.69 -29.60 9.94
N MET A 365 -17.29 -30.30 8.97
CA MET A 365 -18.72 -30.24 8.66
C MET A 365 -19.40 -31.61 8.91
N PRO A 366 -19.37 -32.13 10.16
CA PRO A 366 -19.83 -33.48 10.46
C PRO A 366 -21.32 -33.66 10.17
N ARG A 367 -22.18 -32.65 10.39
CA ARG A 367 -23.62 -32.80 10.12
C ARG A 367 -23.94 -32.90 8.64
N HIS A 368 -23.19 -32.18 7.80
CA HIS A 368 -23.30 -32.31 6.34
C HIS A 368 -22.86 -33.71 5.89
N ALA A 369 -21.77 -34.23 6.48
CA ALA A 369 -21.30 -35.59 6.22
C ALA A 369 -22.32 -36.65 6.66
N ASP A 370 -22.88 -36.54 7.86
CA ASP A 370 -23.86 -37.48 8.41
C ASP A 370 -25.15 -37.48 7.58
N MET A 371 -25.59 -36.33 7.07
CA MET A 371 -26.73 -36.26 6.15
C MET A 371 -26.46 -36.93 4.81
N MET A 372 -25.25 -36.81 4.26
CA MET A 372 -24.85 -37.47 3.01
C MET A 372 -24.72 -38.99 3.18
N GLU A 373 -24.11 -39.45 4.27
CA GLU A 373 -24.03 -40.89 4.59
C GLU A 373 -25.40 -41.48 4.89
N GLY A 374 -26.28 -40.73 5.55
CA GLY A 374 -27.67 -41.13 5.76
C GLY A 374 -28.44 -41.37 4.46
N ILE A 375 -28.09 -40.72 3.35
CA ILE A 375 -28.66 -41.03 2.02
C ILE A 375 -28.17 -42.40 1.52
N VAL A 376 -26.87 -42.68 1.71
CA VAL A 376 -26.21 -43.91 1.27
C VAL A 376 -26.70 -45.12 2.07
N GLU A 377 -26.72 -45.03 3.40
CA GLU A 377 -27.09 -46.12 4.32
C GLU A 377 -28.55 -46.53 4.22
N ASN A 378 -29.46 -45.58 3.93
CA ASN A 378 -30.87 -45.87 3.76
C ASN A 378 -31.20 -46.56 2.41
N GLY A 379 -30.19 -46.96 1.62
CA GLY A 379 -30.35 -47.71 0.37
C GLY A 379 -31.09 -46.94 -0.73
N ARG A 380 -31.26 -45.62 -0.56
CA ARG A 380 -31.97 -44.73 -1.48
C ARG A 380 -30.97 -43.86 -2.21
N ILE A 381 -30.17 -44.47 -3.07
CA ILE A 381 -29.34 -43.76 -4.07
C ILE A 381 -30.23 -42.85 -4.95
N VAL A 382 -31.54 -43.08 -4.95
CA VAL A 382 -32.57 -42.15 -5.40
C VAL A 382 -33.46 -41.84 -4.19
N LEU A 383 -33.24 -40.71 -3.50
CA LEU A 383 -34.27 -40.13 -2.65
C LEU A 383 -35.56 -40.11 -3.48
N ARG A 384 -36.63 -40.77 -3.01
CA ARG A 384 -37.93 -40.71 -3.70
C ARG A 384 -38.21 -39.26 -4.06
N PRO A 385 -38.63 -38.93 -5.29
CA PRO A 385 -38.80 -37.54 -5.73
C PRO A 385 -39.57 -36.68 -4.73
N GLU A 386 -40.54 -37.30 -4.05
CA GLU A 386 -41.37 -36.73 -2.97
C GLU A 386 -40.60 -36.23 -1.74
N LEU A 387 -39.47 -36.86 -1.39
CA LEU A 387 -38.69 -36.57 -0.18
C LEU A 387 -37.49 -35.65 -0.42
N ARG A 388 -37.13 -35.44 -1.70
CA ARG A 388 -36.00 -34.58 -2.09
C ARG A 388 -36.15 -33.12 -1.61
N PRO A 389 -37.33 -32.47 -1.73
CA PRO A 389 -37.48 -31.10 -1.26
C PRO A 389 -37.27 -30.97 0.25
N ALA A 390 -37.87 -31.88 1.03
CA ALA A 390 -37.74 -31.88 2.48
C ALA A 390 -36.30 -32.15 2.96
N PHE A 391 -35.57 -33.03 2.26
CA PHE A 391 -34.16 -33.27 2.52
C PHE A 391 -33.31 -32.04 2.20
N ARG A 392 -33.51 -31.43 1.02
CA ARG A 392 -32.82 -30.21 0.60
C ARG A 392 -33.02 -29.09 1.62
N THR A 393 -34.25 -28.84 2.06
CA THR A 393 -34.54 -27.82 3.08
C THR A 393 -33.75 -28.08 4.36
N ARG A 394 -33.75 -29.32 4.87
CA ARG A 394 -32.94 -29.67 6.06
C ARG A 394 -31.44 -29.51 5.85
N TYR A 395 -30.96 -29.79 4.63
CA TYR A 395 -29.55 -29.66 4.27
C TYR A 395 -29.13 -28.19 4.19
N GLU A 396 -29.96 -27.32 3.62
CA GLU A 396 -29.76 -25.86 3.60
C GLU A 396 -29.85 -25.25 5.02
N GLU A 397 -30.72 -25.79 5.88
CA GLU A 397 -30.91 -25.36 7.27
C GLU A 397 -29.73 -25.68 8.20
N LEU A 398 -28.80 -26.54 7.80
CA LEU A 398 -27.67 -26.92 8.67
C LEU A 398 -26.80 -25.73 9.07
N GLN A 399 -26.77 -24.63 8.30
CA GLN A 399 -25.99 -23.39 8.51
C GLN A 399 -24.49 -23.57 8.81
N GLU A 400 -23.98 -24.80 8.82
CA GLU A 400 -22.59 -25.15 8.99
C GLU A 400 -21.87 -24.98 7.66
N GLU A 401 -21.08 -23.93 7.52
CA GLU A 401 -20.18 -23.82 6.38
C GLU A 401 -18.76 -23.55 6.87
N ALA A 402 -17.89 -24.55 6.70
CA ALA A 402 -16.48 -24.37 6.99
C ALA A 402 -15.90 -23.38 5.95
N PRO A 403 -15.16 -22.34 6.36
CA PRO A 403 -14.70 -21.30 5.42
C PRO A 403 -13.82 -21.83 4.29
N HIS A 404 -13.09 -22.92 4.53
CA HIS A 404 -12.32 -23.62 3.51
C HIS A 404 -13.22 -24.26 2.44
N VAL A 405 -14.37 -24.81 2.83
CA VAL A 405 -15.36 -25.35 1.87
C VAL A 405 -16.05 -24.22 1.13
N ALA A 406 -16.43 -23.13 1.82
CA ALA A 406 -17.00 -21.95 1.18
C ALA A 406 -16.04 -21.37 0.13
N LEU A 407 -14.73 -21.25 0.44
CA LEU A 407 -13.75 -20.76 -0.53
C LEU A 407 -13.53 -21.72 -1.68
N LEU A 408 -13.45 -23.03 -1.43
CA LEU A 408 -13.33 -23.99 -2.52
C LEU A 408 -14.57 -24.01 -3.41
N ARG A 409 -15.78 -23.89 -2.84
CA ARG A 409 -17.03 -23.77 -3.62
C ARG A 409 -16.99 -22.50 -4.45
N TYR A 410 -16.63 -21.38 -3.83
CA TYR A 410 -16.51 -20.09 -4.47
C TYR A 410 -15.47 -20.10 -5.62
N LEU A 411 -14.28 -20.67 -5.40
CA LEU A 411 -13.25 -20.84 -6.44
C LEU A 411 -13.66 -21.80 -7.57
N MET A 412 -14.56 -22.76 -7.30
CA MET A 412 -15.12 -23.62 -8.34
C MET A 412 -16.24 -22.96 -9.13
N GLU A 413 -17.04 -22.11 -8.50
CA GLU A 413 -18.04 -21.28 -9.19
C GLU A 413 -17.37 -20.17 -10.03
N HIS A 414 -16.14 -19.81 -9.67
CA HIS A 414 -15.31 -18.78 -10.31
C HIS A 414 -13.94 -19.33 -10.73
N GLU A 415 -13.93 -20.34 -11.62
CA GLU A 415 -12.69 -20.98 -12.09
C GLU A 415 -11.71 -19.99 -12.74
N GLU A 416 -12.18 -18.83 -13.21
CA GLU A 416 -11.37 -17.71 -13.67
C GLU A 416 -10.39 -17.18 -12.61
N LEU A 417 -10.75 -17.25 -11.33
CA LEU A 417 -9.90 -16.81 -10.20
C LEU A 417 -8.80 -17.84 -9.86
N LEU A 418 -8.95 -19.08 -10.33
CA LEU A 418 -7.95 -20.15 -10.14
C LEU A 418 -6.84 -20.10 -11.20
N LYS A 419 -6.97 -19.28 -12.24
CA LYS A 419 -5.91 -19.11 -13.22
C LYS A 419 -4.85 -18.19 -12.62
N PRO A 420 -3.60 -18.65 -12.43
CA PRO A 420 -2.51 -17.73 -12.14
C PRO A 420 -2.50 -16.73 -13.29
N GLY A 421 -2.49 -15.44 -12.97
CA GLY A 421 -2.54 -14.38 -13.97
C GLY A 421 -1.62 -14.71 -15.13
N GLU A 422 -2.20 -15.03 -16.28
CA GLU A 422 -1.54 -14.68 -17.53
C GLU A 422 -1.35 -13.18 -17.40
N ALA A 423 -0.11 -12.77 -17.19
CA ALA A 423 0.29 -11.39 -17.41
C ALA A 423 -0.28 -11.02 -18.78
N GLN A 424 -1.36 -10.21 -18.79
CA GLN A 424 -1.86 -9.66 -20.03
C GLN A 424 -0.69 -8.88 -20.66
N PRO A 425 -0.45 -9.08 -21.96
CA PRO A 425 0.69 -8.47 -22.65
C PRO A 425 0.67 -6.95 -22.63
#